data_AF-A0A7X8F677-F1
#
_entry.id   AF-A0A7X8F677-F1
#
_cell.length_a   1.000
_cell.length_b   1.000
_cell.length_c   1.000
_cell.angle_alpha   90.00
_cell.angle_beta   90.00
_cell.angle_gamma   90.00
#
_symmetry.space_group_name_H-M   'P 1'
#
loop_
_entity.id
_entity.type
_entity.pdbx_description
1 polymer ?
#
loop_
_entity_poly.entity_id
_entity_poly.type
_entity_poly.pdbx_seq_one_letter_code
_entity_poly.pdbx_strand_id
1 'polypeptide(L)'
;MATVDPKIEKEISVEEKLFALYDLQKVVSKIDEIKTLRGELPLEVQDLEDEIMGLTTRIEHFEREIGEYTSMIASKKISIEESRIKIARYQEQQNNVRNNREHENLEKEIEYQNLEIELCEKHIREYKALKETKTEEQ
;
A
#
# COMPACT_ATOMS: atom_id res chain seq x y z
N MET A 1 -81.04 42.11 12.80
CA MET A 1 -80.08 43.20 12.55
C MET A 1 -78.72 42.68 13.01
N ALA A 2 -77.81 42.50 12.07
CA ALA A 2 -76.57 41.75 12.26
C ALA A 2 -75.57 42.53 13.13
N THR A 3 -74.97 41.86 14.10
CA THR A 3 -73.72 42.29 14.73
C THR A 3 -72.71 41.19 14.48
N VAL A 4 -71.86 41.44 13.48
CA VAL A 4 -70.66 40.68 13.17
C VAL A 4 -69.70 40.87 14.35
N ASP A 5 -69.41 39.81 15.08
CA ASP A 5 -68.32 39.81 16.07
C ASP A 5 -67.01 40.06 15.32
N PRO A 6 -66.24 41.12 15.66
CA PRO A 6 -64.98 41.39 15.01
C PRO A 6 -64.00 40.30 15.47
N LYS A 7 -63.46 39.55 14.51
CA LYS A 7 -62.31 38.69 14.73
C LYS A 7 -61.15 39.62 15.08
N ILE A 8 -60.91 39.82 16.38
CA ILE A 8 -59.78 40.59 16.88
C ILE A 8 -58.53 39.78 16.53
N GLU A 9 -57.91 40.11 15.41
CA GLU A 9 -56.52 39.77 15.16
C GLU A 9 -55.73 40.37 16.32
N LYS A 10 -55.10 39.52 17.15
CA LYS A 10 -54.09 39.96 18.11
C LYS A 10 -53.04 40.73 17.32
N GLU A 11 -53.05 42.05 17.43
CA GLU A 11 -51.99 42.90 16.89
C GLU A 11 -50.71 42.58 17.66
N ILE A 12 -49.89 41.69 17.09
CA ILE A 12 -48.55 41.41 17.57
C ILE A 12 -47.79 42.75 17.62
N SER A 13 -47.17 43.05 18.76
CA SER A 13 -46.41 44.30 18.95
C SER A 13 -45.28 44.38 17.91
N VAL A 14 -44.90 45.60 17.53
CA VAL A 14 -43.75 45.82 16.63
C VAL A 14 -42.48 45.18 17.20
N GLU A 15 -42.30 45.22 18.51
CA GLU A 15 -41.18 44.58 19.21
C GLU A 15 -41.20 43.04 19.06
N GLU A 16 -42.35 42.40 19.26
CA GLU A 16 -42.52 40.95 19.10
C GLU A 16 -42.33 40.52 17.64
N LYS A 17 -42.78 41.33 16.67
CA LYS A 17 -42.52 41.11 15.24
C LYS A 17 -41.03 41.19 14.91
N LEU A 18 -40.31 42.16 15.49
CA LEU A 18 -38.87 42.33 15.29
C LEU A 18 -38.08 41.15 15.91
N PHE A 19 -38.48 40.69 17.10
CA PHE A 19 -37.86 39.53 17.73
C PHE A 19 -38.09 38.24 16.92
N ALA A 20 -39.32 38.01 16.48
CA ALA A 20 -39.66 36.88 15.61
C ALA A 20 -38.92 36.93 14.27
N LEU A 21 -38.75 38.13 13.68
CA LEU A 21 -37.99 38.32 12.45
C LEU A 21 -36.50 38.06 12.64
N TYR A 22 -35.93 38.49 13.76
CA TYR A 22 -34.53 38.23 14.11
C TYR A 22 -34.26 36.72 14.30
N ASP A 23 -35.13 36.03 15.02
CA ASP A 23 -35.03 34.58 15.20
C ASP A 23 -35.16 33.83 13.87
N LEU A 24 -36.10 34.26 13.01
CA LEU A 24 -36.22 33.73 11.66
C LEU A 24 -34.94 33.94 10.84
N GLN A 25 -34.39 35.16 10.86
CA GLN A 25 -33.16 35.47 10.13
C GLN A 25 -31.98 34.59 10.62
N LYS A 26 -31.87 34.36 11.92
CA LYS A 26 -30.85 33.48 12.50
C LYS A 26 -30.98 32.03 12.02
N VAL A 27 -32.21 31.53 11.91
CA VAL A 27 -32.46 30.19 11.35
C VAL A 27 -32.12 30.15 9.85
N VAL A 28 -32.49 31.19 9.09
CA VAL A 28 -32.16 31.28 7.66
C VAL A 28 -30.65 31.32 7.43
N SER A 29 -29.89 32.08 8.22
CA SER A 29 -28.42 32.10 8.14
C SER A 29 -27.81 30.71 8.37
N LYS A 30 -28.30 29.96 9.37
CA LYS A 30 -27.88 28.57 9.61
C LYS A 30 -28.23 27.64 8.45
N ILE A 31 -29.39 27.83 7.81
CA ILE A 31 -29.78 27.06 6.64
C ILE A 31 -28.83 27.33 5.48
N ASP A 32 -28.40 28.58 5.29
CA ASP A 32 -27.47 28.94 4.23
C ASP A 32 -26.06 28.38 4.50
N GLU A 33 -25.58 28.38 5.74
CA GLU A 33 -24.35 27.68 6.13
C GLU A 33 -24.41 26.18 5.79
N ILE A 34 -25.53 25.51 6.10
CA ILE A 34 -25.73 24.09 5.77
C ILE A 34 -25.73 23.87 4.25
N LYS A 35 -26.32 24.79 3.48
CA LYS A 35 -26.33 24.68 2.01
C LYS A 35 -24.94 24.85 1.41
N THR A 36 -24.14 25.78 1.93
CA THR A 36 -22.74 25.97 1.52
C THR A 36 -21.92 24.73 1.82
N LEU A 37 -21.98 24.23 3.07
CA LEU A 37 -21.29 23.00 3.46
C LEU A 37 -21.71 21.79 2.61
N ARG A 38 -22.99 21.68 2.27
CA ARG A 38 -23.48 20.61 1.39
C ARG A 38 -22.94 20.71 -0.03
N GLY A 39 -22.54 21.90 -0.49
CA GLY A 39 -21.89 22.10 -1.79
C GLY A 39 -20.39 21.79 -1.75
N GLU A 40 -19.71 22.12 -0.65
CA GLU A 40 -18.27 21.90 -0.46
C GLU A 40 -17.94 20.45 -0.08
N LEU A 41 -18.76 19.81 0.76
CA LEU A 41 -18.53 18.45 1.25
C LEU A 41 -18.40 17.40 0.13
N PRO A 42 -19.18 17.43 -0.97
CA PRO A 42 -18.97 16.51 -2.09
C PRO A 42 -17.60 16.65 -2.76
N LEU A 43 -17.04 17.87 -2.83
CA LEU A 43 -15.71 18.09 -3.38
C LEU A 43 -14.64 17.53 -2.43
N GLU A 44 -14.78 17.81 -1.13
CA GLU A 44 -13.87 17.25 -0.10
C GLU A 44 -13.89 15.72 -0.10
N VAL A 45 -15.08 15.10 -0.22
CA VAL A 45 -15.21 13.65 -0.32
C VAL A 45 -14.53 13.13 -1.58
N GLN A 46 -14.70 13.80 -2.72
CA GLN A 46 -14.04 13.41 -3.97
C GLN A 46 -12.52 13.52 -3.86
N ASP A 47 -12.01 14.62 -3.29
CA ASP A 47 -10.56 14.82 -3.11
C ASP A 47 -9.97 13.72 -2.20
N LEU A 48 -10.67 13.33 -1.15
CA LEU A 48 -10.28 12.21 -0.28
C LEU A 48 -10.35 10.86 -1.02
N GLU A 49 -11.36 10.63 -1.85
CA GLU A 49 -11.45 9.42 -2.69
C GLU A 49 -10.27 9.33 -3.67
N ASP A 50 -9.89 10.44 -4.30
CA ASP A 50 -8.75 10.52 -5.20
C ASP A 50 -7.42 10.26 -4.45
N GLU A 51 -7.27 10.81 -3.24
CA GLU A 51 -6.10 10.53 -2.38
C GLU A 51 -6.04 9.04 -2.01
N ILE A 52 -7.16 8.44 -1.61
CA ILE A 52 -7.24 7.00 -1.29
C ILE A 52 -6.86 6.15 -2.50
N MET A 53 -7.34 6.49 -3.71
CA MET A 53 -6.96 5.77 -4.93
C MET A 53 -5.47 5.88 -5.23
N GLY A 54 -4.89 7.06 -5.04
CA GLY A 54 -3.44 7.29 -5.20
C GLY A 54 -2.62 6.44 -4.23
N LEU A 55 -3.01 6.44 -2.95
CA LEU A 55 -2.36 5.63 -1.91
C LEU A 55 -2.51 4.13 -2.18
N THR A 56 -3.70 3.68 -2.61
CA THR A 56 -3.97 2.27 -2.95
C THR A 56 -3.07 1.80 -4.09
N THR A 57 -2.95 2.61 -5.15
CA THR A 57 -2.08 2.29 -6.30
C THR A 57 -0.61 2.18 -5.88
N ARG A 58 -0.17 3.04 -4.95
CA ARG A 58 1.19 3.00 -4.40
C ARG A 58 1.44 1.74 -3.57
N ILE A 59 0.47 1.34 -2.76
CA ILE A 59 0.51 0.08 -1.99
C ILE A 59 0.61 -1.12 -2.93
N GLU A 60 -0.25 -1.20 -3.95
CA GLU A 60 -0.24 -2.29 -4.94
C GLU A 60 1.11 -2.40 -5.66
N HIS A 61 1.74 -1.26 -5.96
CA HIS A 61 3.07 -1.24 -6.55
C HIS A 61 4.13 -1.83 -5.61
N PHE A 62 4.14 -1.43 -4.34
CA PHE A 62 5.07 -1.98 -3.35
C PHE A 62 4.84 -3.47 -3.10
N GLU A 63 3.59 -3.92 -3.01
CA GLU A 63 3.27 -5.34 -2.87
C GLU A 63 3.77 -6.17 -4.05
N ARG A 64 3.67 -5.64 -5.28
CA ARG A 64 4.19 -6.30 -6.48
C ARG A 64 5.71 -6.45 -6.41
N GLU A 65 6.43 -5.39 -6.08
CA GLU A 65 7.90 -5.42 -5.94
C GLU A 65 8.35 -6.39 -4.84
N ILE A 66 7.66 -6.39 -3.68
CA ILE A 66 7.92 -7.35 -2.59
C ILE A 66 7.69 -8.80 -3.06
N GLY A 67 6.65 -9.02 -3.86
CA GLY A 67 6.37 -10.31 -4.50
C GLY A 67 7.49 -10.75 -5.44
N GLU A 68 7.97 -9.83 -6.28
CA GLU A 68 9.10 -10.08 -7.20
C GLU A 68 10.38 -10.45 -6.45
N TYR A 69 10.77 -9.68 -5.42
CA TYR A 69 11.93 -10.02 -4.59
C TYR A 69 11.79 -11.37 -3.90
N THR A 70 10.58 -11.70 -3.43
CA THR A 70 10.31 -13.00 -2.80
C THR A 70 10.48 -14.15 -3.80
N SER A 71 10.02 -13.97 -5.04
CA SER A 71 10.22 -14.93 -6.14
C SER A 71 11.70 -15.08 -6.52
N MET A 72 12.44 -13.98 -6.63
CA MET A 72 13.88 -14.00 -6.92
C MET A 72 14.67 -14.74 -5.82
N ILE A 73 14.34 -14.51 -4.55
CA ILE A 73 14.94 -15.24 -3.42
C ILE A 73 14.65 -16.74 -3.52
N ALA A 74 13.42 -17.13 -3.85
CA ALA A 74 13.06 -18.54 -4.03
C ALA A 74 13.84 -19.19 -5.18
N SER A 75 13.94 -18.52 -6.32
CA SER A 75 14.72 -18.98 -7.47
C SER A 75 16.20 -19.18 -7.12
N LYS A 76 16.84 -18.21 -6.43
CA LYS A 76 18.24 -18.35 -6.00
C LYS A 76 18.46 -19.50 -5.02
N LYS A 77 17.50 -19.78 -4.14
CA LYS A 77 17.56 -20.95 -3.24
C LYS A 77 17.53 -22.27 -4.01
N ILE A 78 16.73 -22.36 -5.07
CA ILE A 78 16.71 -23.54 -5.95
C ILE A 78 18.07 -23.72 -6.63
N SER A 79 18.63 -22.65 -7.20
CA SER A 79 19.97 -22.70 -7.82
C SER A 79 21.07 -23.16 -6.85
N ILE A 80 21.02 -22.73 -5.59
CA ILE A 80 21.95 -23.20 -4.54
C ILE A 80 21.84 -24.72 -4.36
N GLU A 81 20.62 -25.25 -4.31
CA GLU A 81 20.41 -26.68 -4.14
C GLU A 81 20.88 -27.49 -5.35
N GLU A 82 20.67 -26.98 -6.57
CA GLU A 82 21.20 -27.57 -7.79
C GLU A 82 22.75 -27.62 -7.80
N SER A 83 23.41 -26.53 -7.42
CA SER A 83 24.87 -26.50 -7.29
C SER A 83 25.37 -27.47 -6.22
N ARG A 84 24.66 -27.61 -5.09
CA ARG A 84 24.98 -28.61 -4.05
C ARG A 84 24.90 -30.05 -4.57
N ILE A 85 23.87 -30.36 -5.36
CA ILE A 85 23.72 -31.68 -6.00
C ILE A 85 24.89 -31.94 -6.96
N LYS A 86 25.30 -30.94 -7.75
CA LYS A 86 26.46 -31.06 -8.64
C LYS A 86 27.76 -31.29 -7.87
N ILE A 87 28.00 -30.53 -6.79
CA ILE A 87 29.16 -30.71 -5.91
C ILE A 87 29.22 -32.14 -5.37
N ALA A 88 28.11 -32.67 -4.85
CA ALA A 88 28.06 -34.03 -4.33
C ALA A 88 28.42 -35.07 -5.41
N ARG A 89 27.93 -34.89 -6.64
CA ARG A 89 28.28 -35.77 -7.78
C ARG A 89 29.76 -35.67 -8.15
N TYR A 90 30.32 -34.47 -8.19
CA TYR A 90 31.74 -34.28 -8.50
C TYR A 90 32.65 -34.85 -7.40
N GLN A 91 32.26 -34.73 -6.13
CA GLN A 91 32.97 -35.35 -5.00
C GLN A 91 32.96 -36.89 -5.09
N GLU A 92 31.83 -37.49 -5.46
CA GLU A 92 31.75 -38.94 -5.67
C GLU A 92 32.63 -39.40 -6.85
N GLN A 93 32.66 -38.63 -7.94
CA GLN A 93 33.54 -38.91 -9.09
C GLN A 93 35.01 -38.80 -8.68
N GLN A 94 35.37 -37.79 -7.89
CA GLN A 94 36.74 -37.53 -7.44
C GLN A 94 37.33 -38.73 -6.69
N ASN A 95 36.54 -39.42 -5.86
CA ASN A 95 36.96 -40.62 -5.12
C ASN A 95 37.34 -41.82 -6.01
N ASN A 96 36.85 -41.85 -7.26
CA ASN A 96 37.08 -42.94 -8.19
C ASN A 96 38.16 -42.61 -9.24
N VAL A 97 38.69 -41.38 -9.25
CA VAL A 97 39.66 -40.91 -10.25
C VAL A 97 41.08 -41.27 -9.82
N ARG A 98 41.78 -42.02 -10.68
CA ARG A 98 43.19 -42.40 -10.51
C ARG A 98 44.16 -41.51 -11.29
N ASN A 99 43.65 -40.60 -12.11
CA ASN A 99 44.41 -39.70 -12.96
C ASN A 99 44.45 -38.30 -12.34
N ASN A 100 45.65 -37.83 -11.94
CA ASN A 100 45.83 -36.51 -11.32
C ASN A 100 45.22 -35.35 -12.13
N ARG A 101 45.26 -35.41 -13.47
CA ARG A 101 44.72 -34.34 -14.32
C ARG A 101 43.20 -34.26 -14.25
N GLU A 102 42.53 -35.41 -14.19
CA GLU A 102 41.08 -35.46 -14.04
C GLU A 102 40.66 -35.04 -12.63
N HIS A 103 41.46 -35.39 -11.62
CA HIS A 103 41.25 -34.96 -10.25
C HIS A 103 41.30 -33.43 -10.13
N GLU A 104 42.33 -32.78 -10.68
CA GLU A 104 42.45 -31.31 -10.70
C GLU A 104 41.29 -30.64 -11.45
N ASN A 105 40.78 -31.25 -12.52
CA ASN A 105 39.64 -30.69 -13.25
C ASN A 105 38.35 -30.77 -12.42
N LEU A 106 38.09 -31.89 -11.75
CA LEU A 106 36.94 -32.05 -10.85
C LEU A 106 37.02 -31.09 -9.66
N GLU A 107 38.22 -30.88 -9.11
CA GLU A 107 38.44 -29.95 -8.01
C GLU A 107 38.11 -28.50 -8.40
N LYS A 108 38.52 -28.07 -9.61
CA LYS A 108 38.14 -26.75 -10.16
C LYS A 108 36.63 -26.63 -10.39
N GLU A 109 35.97 -27.69 -10.84
CA GLU A 109 34.53 -27.68 -11.02
C GLU A 109 33.79 -27.58 -9.68
N ILE A 110 34.26 -28.27 -8.64
CA ILE A 110 33.72 -28.13 -7.27
C ILE A 110 33.92 -26.70 -6.77
N GLU A 111 35.09 -26.11 -6.96
CA GLU A 111 35.38 -24.72 -6.59
C GLU A 111 34.46 -23.74 -7.32
N TYR A 112 34.25 -23.94 -8.63
CA TYR A 112 33.32 -23.15 -9.43
C TYR A 112 31.89 -23.22 -8.89
N GLN A 113 31.39 -24.41 -8.57
CA GLN A 113 30.05 -24.57 -8.00
C GLN A 113 29.94 -23.94 -6.59
N ASN A 114 31.00 -23.97 -5.77
CA ASN A 114 31.02 -23.29 -4.48
C ASN A 114 30.94 -21.75 -4.64
N LEU A 115 31.70 -21.19 -5.59
CA LEU A 115 31.63 -19.76 -5.92
C LEU A 115 30.23 -19.35 -6.40
N GLU A 116 29.56 -20.21 -7.17
CA GLU A 116 28.19 -19.98 -7.63
C GLU A 116 27.19 -19.94 -6.46
N ILE A 117 27.37 -20.81 -5.45
CA ILE A 117 26.60 -20.79 -4.20
C ILE A 117 26.82 -19.47 -3.46
N GLU A 118 28.07 -19.05 -3.24
CA GLU A 118 28.38 -17.79 -2.55
C GLU A 118 27.77 -16.58 -3.25
N LEU A 119 27.80 -16.55 -4.59
CA LEU A 119 27.18 -15.50 -5.38
C LEU A 119 25.66 -15.50 -5.22
N CYS A 120 25.02 -16.67 -5.22
CA CYS A 120 23.58 -16.78 -4.98
C CYS A 120 23.21 -16.34 -3.57
N GLU A 121 24.00 -16.69 -2.56
CA GLU A 121 23.80 -16.23 -1.18
C GLU A 121 23.96 -14.71 -1.05
N LYS A 122 24.93 -14.11 -1.74
CA LYS A 122 25.09 -12.66 -1.81
C LYS A 122 23.84 -12.00 -2.40
N HIS A 123 23.35 -12.47 -3.53
CA HIS A 123 22.11 -11.95 -4.12
C HIS A 123 20.90 -12.12 -3.20
N ILE A 124 20.78 -13.25 -2.49
CA ILE A 124 19.69 -13.45 -1.51
C ILE A 124 19.77 -12.41 -0.40
N ARG A 125 20.96 -12.07 0.10
CA ARG A 125 21.13 -11.02 1.12
C ARG A 125 20.71 -9.65 0.58
N GLU A 126 21.11 -9.31 -0.64
CA GLU A 126 20.75 -8.05 -1.30
C GLU A 126 19.23 -7.94 -1.51
N TYR A 127 18.59 -8.98 -2.06
CA TYR A 127 17.13 -8.98 -2.26
C TYR A 127 16.36 -8.94 -0.95
N LYS A 128 16.87 -9.56 0.13
CA LYS A 128 16.26 -9.45 1.46
C LYS A 128 16.34 -8.01 1.99
N ALA A 129 17.48 -7.35 1.87
CA ALA A 129 17.65 -5.97 2.30
C ALA A 129 16.76 -5.00 1.48
N LEU A 130 16.67 -5.21 0.16
CA LEU A 130 15.77 -4.43 -0.71
C LEU A 130 14.30 -4.65 -0.32
N LYS A 131 13.90 -5.90 -0.08
CA LYS A 131 12.56 -6.22 0.40
C LYS A 131 12.25 -5.56 1.75
N GLU A 132 13.18 -5.59 2.70
CA GLU A 132 13.02 -4.98 4.03
C GLU A 132 12.86 -3.47 3.92
N THR A 133 13.74 -2.81 3.17
CA THR A 133 13.64 -1.37 2.86
C THR A 133 12.27 -1.03 2.25
N LYS A 134 11.79 -1.84 1.29
CA LYS A 134 10.48 -1.63 0.66
C LYS A 134 9.30 -1.85 1.60
N THR A 135 9.45 -2.74 2.57
CA THR A 135 8.43 -3.00 3.59
C THR A 135 8.38 -1.86 4.61
N GLU A 136 9.51 -1.21 4.88
CA GLU A 136 9.58 -0.01 5.74
C GLU A 136 9.07 1.27 5.04
N GLU A 137 9.17 1.34 3.72
CA GLU A 137 8.65 2.44 2.88
C GLU A 137 7.13 2.38 2.64
N GLN A 138 6.50 1.25 2.97
CA GLN A 138 5.07 0.98 2.82
C GLN A 138 4.26 1.53 4.00
#